data_AF-A0A938G760-F1
#
_entry.id   AF-A0A938G760-F1
#
_cell.length_a   1.000
_cell.length_b   1.000
_cell.length_c   1.000
_cell.angle_alpha   90.00
_cell.angle_beta   90.00
_cell.angle_gamma   90.00
#
_symmetry.space_group_name_H-M   'P 1'
#
loop_
_entity.id
_entity.type
_entity.pdbx_description
1 polymer ?
#
loop_
_entity_poly.entity_id
_entity_poly.type
_entity_poly.pdbx_seq_one_letter_code
_entity_poly.pdbx_strand_id
1 'polypeptide(L)'
;PAASAPGELSALERERITCSLSAWSGEAGRCQWCNDKIDSPRRRTWCSNTCARAWQRNHIWRFARAAAKRRAKYFCERPGCGAARRDCEVNHKAARQGGGYGPGCHHHLNPDNNGLGGLEVLCHAHHREITTAQAKERAALRRAAKQAAANSADTTTDSSSTSQP
;
A
#
# COMPACT_ATOMS: atom_id res chain seq x y z
N PRO A 1 -15.07 7.91 -13.16
CA PRO A 1 -14.99 8.31 -11.73
C PRO A 1 -15.54 9.73 -11.60
N ALA A 2 -16.62 9.90 -10.83
CA ALA A 2 -17.24 11.21 -10.62
C ALA A 2 -16.22 12.16 -9.96
N ALA A 3 -16.11 13.38 -10.48
CA ALA A 3 -15.30 14.42 -9.86
C ALA A 3 -15.92 14.78 -8.49
N SER A 4 -15.12 14.71 -7.42
CA SER A 4 -15.53 15.12 -6.08
C SER A 4 -15.98 16.59 -6.07
N ALA A 5 -16.97 16.93 -5.24
CA ALA A 5 -17.50 18.28 -5.11
C ALA A 5 -16.41 19.27 -4.64
N PRO A 6 -16.50 20.56 -4.98
CA PRO A 6 -15.56 21.57 -4.50
C PRO A 6 -15.54 21.60 -2.96
N GLY A 7 -14.38 21.25 -2.38
CA GLY A 7 -14.19 21.16 -0.93
C GLY A 7 -14.08 19.72 -0.38
N GLU A 8 -14.43 18.70 -1.18
CA GLU A 8 -14.32 17.30 -0.76
C GLU A 8 -12.99 16.69 -1.22
N LEU A 9 -12.18 16.24 -0.25
CA LEU A 9 -10.89 15.61 -0.52
C LEU A 9 -11.07 14.29 -1.28
N SER A 10 -10.31 14.09 -2.35
CA SER A 10 -10.26 12.81 -3.06
C SER A 10 -9.74 11.68 -2.15
N ALA A 11 -10.00 10.43 -2.51
CA ALA A 11 -9.49 9.27 -1.76
C ALA A 11 -7.95 9.29 -1.61
N LEU A 12 -7.24 9.74 -2.65
CA LEU A 12 -5.78 9.90 -2.63
C LEU A 12 -5.32 11.03 -1.71
N GLU A 13 -6.10 12.10 -1.57
CA GLU A 13 -5.79 13.18 -0.62
C GLU A 13 -6.02 12.72 0.81
N ARG A 14 -7.13 12.00 1.07
CA ARG A 14 -7.39 11.40 2.38
C ARG A 14 -6.28 10.43 2.79
N GLU A 15 -5.84 9.56 1.86
CA GLU A 15 -4.71 8.65 2.11
C GLU A 15 -3.40 9.42 2.42
N ARG A 16 -3.17 10.58 1.79
CA ARG A 16 -1.99 11.41 2.09
C ARG A 16 -2.02 12.06 3.48
N ILE A 17 -3.21 12.32 4.04
CA ILE A 17 -3.37 12.83 5.41
C ILE A 17 -3.07 11.74 6.43
N THR A 18 -3.51 10.51 6.17
CA THR A 18 -3.29 9.37 7.09
C THR A 18 -1.97 8.64 6.83
N CYS A 19 -1.22 9.06 5.81
CA CYS A 19 0.07 8.47 5.46
C CYS A 19 1.11 8.74 6.53
N SER A 20 1.71 7.68 7.07
CA SER A 20 2.77 7.72 8.08
C SER A 20 4.07 8.41 7.64
N LEU A 21 4.31 8.56 6.33
CA LEU A 21 5.48 9.27 5.78
C LEU A 21 5.20 10.73 5.42
N SER A 22 3.93 11.13 5.40
CA SER A 22 3.51 12.49 5.11
C SER A 22 3.31 13.25 6.42
N ALA A 23 3.77 14.49 6.47
CA ALA A 23 3.45 15.41 7.57
C ALA A 23 2.21 16.27 7.28
N TRP A 24 1.59 16.13 6.11
CA TRP A 24 0.48 17.00 5.70
C TRP A 24 -0.79 16.73 6.50
N SER A 25 -1.34 17.79 7.11
CA SER A 25 -2.54 17.73 7.94
C SER A 25 -3.85 17.98 7.18
N GLY A 26 -3.79 18.13 5.85
CA GLY A 26 -4.97 18.39 5.01
C GLY A 26 -5.25 19.87 4.73
N GLU A 27 -4.46 20.78 5.30
CA GLU A 27 -4.64 22.23 5.08
C GLU A 27 -4.25 22.64 3.65
N ALA A 28 -5.12 23.43 3.00
CA ALA A 28 -4.87 23.96 1.67
C ALA A 28 -3.67 24.93 1.67
N GLY A 29 -2.95 25.00 0.55
CA GLY A 29 -1.77 25.88 0.43
C GLY A 29 -0.53 25.37 1.17
N ARG A 30 -0.61 24.24 1.86
CA ARG A 30 0.55 23.54 2.46
C ARG A 30 1.01 22.38 1.58
N CYS A 31 2.30 22.08 1.69
CA CYS A 31 2.94 20.98 1.00
C CYS A 31 2.36 19.65 1.49
N GLN A 32 1.84 18.85 0.56
CA GLN A 32 1.22 17.56 0.87
C GLN A 32 2.22 16.45 1.27
N TRP A 33 3.48 16.83 1.55
CA TRP A 33 4.55 15.94 2.03
C TRP A 33 5.14 16.44 3.35
N CYS A 34 5.68 17.66 3.39
CA CYS A 34 6.35 18.21 4.59
C CYS A 34 5.49 19.18 5.40
N ASN A 35 4.28 19.52 4.94
CA ASN A 35 3.38 20.49 5.56
C ASN A 35 3.85 21.96 5.57
N ASP A 36 5.00 22.27 4.98
CA ASP A 36 5.44 23.66 4.83
C ASP A 36 4.49 24.47 3.94
N LYS A 37 4.38 25.77 4.22
CA LYS A 37 3.64 26.70 3.37
C LYS A 37 4.22 26.72 1.96
N ILE A 38 3.36 26.70 0.95
CA ILE A 38 3.78 26.83 -0.44
C ILE A 38 3.80 28.32 -0.82
N ASP A 39 4.99 28.92 -0.81
CA ASP A 39 5.16 30.35 -1.17
C ASP A 39 5.21 30.60 -2.68
N SER A 40 5.28 29.53 -3.49
CA SER A 40 5.36 29.66 -4.94
C SER A 40 3.97 29.88 -5.57
N PRO A 41 3.80 30.91 -6.42
CA PRO A 41 2.51 31.17 -7.07
C PRO A 41 2.11 30.10 -8.09
N ARG A 42 3.03 29.21 -8.50
CA ARG A 42 2.77 28.12 -9.48
C ARG A 42 2.60 26.74 -8.86
N ARG A 43 3.03 26.53 -7.62
CA ARG A 43 2.94 25.22 -6.95
C ARG A 43 1.66 25.15 -6.13
N ARG A 44 1.05 23.95 -6.06
CA ARG A 44 -0.21 23.71 -5.32
C ARG A 44 -0.15 22.50 -4.41
N THR A 45 0.61 21.47 -4.81
CA THR A 45 0.69 20.20 -4.06
C THR A 45 2.00 20.04 -3.29
N TRP A 46 3.12 20.47 -3.86
CA TRP A 46 4.46 20.25 -3.29
C TRP A 46 5.23 21.57 -3.25
N CYS A 47 5.82 21.93 -2.11
CA CYS A 47 6.66 23.13 -1.99
C CYS A 47 7.92 23.04 -2.86
N SER A 48 8.42 21.83 -3.13
CA SER A 48 9.65 21.58 -3.88
C SER A 48 9.60 20.31 -4.72
N ASN A 49 10.52 20.20 -5.68
CA ASN A 49 10.72 18.96 -6.43
C ASN A 49 11.22 17.82 -5.53
N THR A 50 11.91 18.13 -4.43
CA THR A 50 12.35 17.14 -3.44
C THR A 50 11.15 16.47 -2.77
N CYS A 51 10.16 17.24 -2.32
CA CYS A 51 8.92 16.73 -1.76
C CYS A 51 8.13 15.89 -2.77
N ALA A 52 7.99 16.40 -4.01
CA ALA A 52 7.31 15.66 -5.07
C ALA A 52 7.99 14.30 -5.34
N ARG A 53 9.33 14.27 -5.44
CA ARG A 53 10.10 13.04 -5.64
C ARG A 53 10.06 12.10 -4.44
N ALA A 54 9.99 12.63 -3.21
CA ALA A 54 9.86 11.82 -2.01
C ALA A 54 8.51 11.09 -1.97
N TRP A 55 7.42 11.79 -2.30
CA TRP A 55 6.11 11.19 -2.45
C TRP A 55 6.09 10.12 -3.55
N GLN A 56 6.57 10.46 -4.75
CA GLN A 56 6.61 9.53 -5.90
C GLN A 56 7.35 8.23 -5.57
N ARG A 57 8.51 8.32 -4.91
CA ARG A 57 9.34 7.16 -4.53
C ARG A 57 8.70 6.23 -3.50
N ASN A 58 7.65 6.67 -2.83
CA ASN A 58 6.94 5.88 -1.83
C ASN A 58 5.49 5.54 -2.23
N HIS A 59 4.92 6.23 -3.20
CA HIS A 59 3.50 6.07 -3.51
C HIS A 59 3.20 5.68 -4.95
N ILE A 60 4.14 5.82 -5.89
CA ILE A 60 3.92 5.42 -7.29
C ILE A 60 4.81 4.22 -7.61
N TRP A 61 4.19 3.10 -8.02
CA TRP A 61 4.88 1.84 -8.27
C TRP A 61 6.15 1.98 -9.13
N ARG A 62 6.07 2.68 -10.27
CA ARG A 62 7.23 2.87 -11.17
C ARG A 62 8.45 3.44 -10.44
N PHE A 63 8.24 4.44 -9.59
CA PHE A 63 9.32 5.12 -8.88
C PHE A 63 9.75 4.37 -7.63
N ALA A 64 8.80 3.78 -6.90
CA ALA A 64 9.06 2.96 -5.72
C ALA A 64 9.84 1.68 -6.07
N ARG A 65 9.43 0.98 -7.13
CA ARG A 65 10.16 -0.17 -7.70
C ARG A 65 11.60 0.20 -8.06
N ALA A 66 11.80 1.32 -8.74
CA ALA A 66 13.14 1.79 -9.11
C ALA A 66 13.97 2.19 -7.89
N ALA A 67 13.36 2.73 -6.83
CA ALA A 67 14.03 3.04 -5.57
C ALA A 67 14.42 1.77 -4.80
N ALA A 68 13.54 0.78 -4.72
CA ALA A 68 13.81 -0.52 -4.10
C ALA A 68 14.98 -1.24 -4.77
N LYS A 69 14.97 -1.33 -6.11
CA LYS A 69 16.10 -1.91 -6.86
C LYS A 69 17.42 -1.21 -6.58
N ARG A 70 17.43 0.13 -6.54
CA ARG A 70 18.65 0.88 -6.21
C ARG A 70 19.11 0.67 -4.78
N ARG A 71 18.20 0.64 -3.80
CA ARG A 71 18.50 0.36 -2.39
C ARG A 71 19.17 -1.01 -2.23
N ALA A 72 18.63 -2.05 -2.88
CA ALA A 72 19.18 -3.40 -2.86
C ALA A 72 20.43 -3.57 -3.75
N LYS A 73 20.96 -2.49 -4.34
CA LYS A 73 22.03 -2.52 -5.35
C LYS A 73 21.74 -3.49 -6.51
N TYR A 74 20.46 -3.73 -6.80
CA TYR A 74 19.92 -4.65 -7.81
C TYR A 74 20.23 -6.14 -7.55
N PHE A 75 20.52 -6.52 -6.31
CA PHE A 75 20.71 -7.91 -5.92
C PHE A 75 19.54 -8.39 -5.05
N CYS A 76 19.41 -9.72 -4.96
CA CYS A 76 18.46 -10.32 -4.04
C CYS A 76 18.86 -10.00 -2.61
N GLU A 77 17.90 -9.56 -1.79
CA GLU A 77 18.10 -9.21 -0.38
C GLU A 77 18.12 -10.45 0.54
N ARG A 78 17.99 -11.67 -0.01
CA ARG A 78 18.11 -12.91 0.78
C ARG A 78 19.58 -13.20 1.11
N PRO A 79 19.92 -13.48 2.38
CA PRO A 79 21.30 -13.80 2.77
C PRO A 79 21.88 -14.94 1.94
N GLY A 80 23.13 -14.77 1.49
CA GLY A 80 23.84 -15.79 0.70
C GLY A 80 23.37 -15.96 -0.74
N CYS A 81 22.39 -15.19 -1.22
CA CYS A 81 21.91 -15.31 -2.60
C CYS A 81 22.86 -14.60 -3.59
N GLY A 82 23.45 -15.39 -4.50
CA GLY A 82 24.31 -14.89 -5.59
C GLY A 82 23.59 -14.68 -6.94
N ALA A 83 22.27 -14.57 -6.94
CA ALA A 83 21.50 -14.49 -8.19
C ALA A 83 21.86 -13.26 -9.04
N ALA A 84 21.80 -13.42 -10.36
CA ALA A 84 22.11 -12.35 -11.29
C ALA A 84 21.12 -11.17 -11.15
N ARG A 85 21.63 -9.94 -11.32
CA ARG A 85 20.82 -8.71 -11.21
C ARG A 85 19.56 -8.70 -12.08
N ARG A 86 19.64 -9.31 -13.27
CA ARG A 86 18.52 -9.38 -14.23
C ARG A 86 17.37 -10.28 -13.75
N ASP A 87 17.67 -11.22 -12.87
CA ASP A 87 16.70 -12.16 -12.29
C ASP A 87 15.98 -11.56 -11.07
N CYS A 88 16.38 -10.37 -10.64
CA CYS A 88 15.82 -9.73 -9.45
C CYS A 88 14.60 -8.85 -9.77
N GLU A 89 13.51 -9.11 -9.06
CA GLU A 89 12.25 -8.37 -9.09
C GLU A 89 11.89 -7.80 -7.73
N VAL A 90 10.89 -6.92 -7.70
CA VAL A 90 10.46 -6.23 -6.48
C VAL A 90 9.18 -6.87 -5.99
N ASN A 91 9.17 -7.23 -4.72
CA ASN A 91 8.04 -7.79 -4.01
C ASN A 91 7.53 -6.81 -2.95
N HIS A 92 6.23 -6.86 -2.67
CA HIS A 92 5.64 -6.23 -1.49
C HIS A 92 5.78 -7.18 -0.29
N LYS A 93 6.39 -6.70 0.81
CA LYS A 93 6.53 -7.48 2.04
C LYS A 93 5.17 -7.80 2.66
N ALA A 94 4.34 -6.76 2.85
CA ALA A 94 2.96 -6.91 3.25
C ALA A 94 2.13 -7.45 2.07
N ALA A 95 1.52 -8.62 2.24
CA ALA A 95 0.70 -9.26 1.22
C ALA A 95 -0.53 -8.39 0.92
N ARG A 96 -0.73 -8.06 -0.35
CA ARG A 96 -1.81 -7.18 -0.77
C ARG A 96 -3.14 -7.94 -0.90
N GLN A 97 -4.22 -7.42 -0.30
CA GLN A 97 -5.59 -7.91 -0.53
C GLN A 97 -6.29 -7.07 -1.61
N GLY A 98 -5.96 -7.30 -2.87
CA GLY A 98 -6.64 -6.64 -3.98
C GLY A 98 -6.30 -5.15 -4.10
N GLY A 99 -5.94 -4.75 -5.31
CA GLY A 99 -5.77 -3.35 -5.69
C GLY A 99 -4.84 -3.26 -6.88
N GLY A 100 -5.14 -2.35 -7.80
CA GLY A 100 -4.34 -2.16 -9.01
C GLY A 100 -3.01 -1.46 -8.74
N TYR A 101 -2.23 -1.20 -9.79
CA TYR A 101 -0.97 -0.43 -9.71
C TYR A 101 -1.15 1.09 -9.50
N GLY A 102 -2.29 1.49 -8.93
CA GLY A 102 -2.60 2.89 -8.60
C GLY A 102 -1.72 3.41 -7.45
N PRO A 103 -1.58 4.73 -7.30
CA PRO A 103 -0.79 5.28 -6.22
C PRO A 103 -1.34 4.86 -4.84
N GLY A 104 -0.46 4.68 -3.86
CA GLY A 104 -0.86 4.51 -2.46
C GLY A 104 0.24 4.07 -1.50
N CYS A 105 -0.08 4.03 -0.20
CA CYS A 105 0.86 3.78 0.89
C CYS A 105 1.45 2.37 0.88
N HIS A 106 0.76 1.41 0.29
CA HIS A 106 1.26 0.05 0.07
C HIS A 106 2.52 -0.01 -0.82
N HIS A 107 2.94 1.09 -1.45
CA HIS A 107 4.19 1.19 -2.19
C HIS A 107 5.36 1.77 -1.39
N HIS A 108 5.19 2.03 -0.08
CA HIS A 108 6.26 2.57 0.74
C HIS A 108 7.51 1.71 0.66
N LEU A 109 8.66 2.37 0.48
CA LEU A 109 9.93 1.70 0.27
C LEU A 109 10.29 0.82 1.48
N ASN A 110 10.06 1.35 2.68
CA ASN A 110 10.24 0.68 3.96
C ASN A 110 8.86 0.49 4.61
N PRO A 111 8.69 -0.54 5.46
CA PRO A 111 7.48 -0.66 6.25
C PRO A 111 7.36 0.53 7.21
N ASP A 112 6.14 0.99 7.45
CA ASP A 112 5.86 1.96 8.50
C ASP A 112 5.69 1.30 9.88
N ASN A 113 5.40 2.10 10.91
CA ASN A 113 5.23 1.63 12.29
C ASN A 113 4.06 0.65 12.44
N ASN A 114 3.10 0.64 11.52
CA ASN A 114 1.97 -0.27 11.48
C ASN A 114 2.24 -1.51 10.62
N GLY A 115 3.47 -1.65 10.10
CA GLY A 115 3.87 -2.72 9.19
C GLY A 115 3.33 -2.56 7.78
N LEU A 116 2.74 -1.41 7.43
CA LEU A 116 2.20 -1.17 6.09
C LEU A 116 3.34 -0.88 5.10
N GLY A 117 3.21 -1.41 3.89
CA GLY A 117 4.17 -1.23 2.82
C GLY A 117 5.42 -2.10 2.97
N GLY A 118 6.58 -1.52 2.65
CA GLY A 118 7.83 -2.27 2.59
C GLY A 118 7.99 -3.01 1.27
N LEU A 119 8.97 -2.56 0.47
CA LEU A 119 9.39 -3.26 -0.73
C LEU A 119 10.65 -4.07 -0.43
N GLU A 120 10.75 -5.27 -0.99
CA GLU A 120 11.96 -6.07 -0.99
C GLU A 120 12.36 -6.46 -2.42
N VAL A 121 13.63 -6.76 -2.62
CA VAL A 121 14.16 -7.21 -3.92
C VAL A 121 14.56 -8.67 -3.83
N LEU A 122 13.95 -9.52 -4.65
CA LEU A 122 14.12 -10.97 -4.63
C LEU A 122 14.48 -11.47 -6.02
N CYS A 123 15.31 -12.50 -6.12
CA CYS A 123 15.42 -13.26 -7.36
C CYS A 123 14.12 -14.02 -7.62
N HIS A 124 13.92 -14.49 -8.86
CA HIS A 124 12.70 -15.19 -9.25
C HIS A 124 12.41 -16.41 -8.35
N ALA A 125 13.44 -17.18 -7.97
CA ALA A 125 13.28 -18.34 -7.09
C ALA A 125 12.72 -17.96 -5.71
N HIS A 126 13.37 -17.04 -5.01
CA HIS A 126 12.90 -16.57 -3.70
C HIS A 126 11.57 -15.79 -3.79
N HIS A 127 11.34 -15.08 -4.89
CA HIS A 127 10.06 -14.40 -5.10
C HIS A 127 8.91 -15.39 -5.23
N ARG A 128 9.11 -16.49 -5.95
CA ARG A 128 8.11 -17.57 -6.09
C ARG A 128 7.76 -18.18 -4.74
N GLU A 129 8.74 -18.42 -3.88
CA GLU A 129 8.51 -18.96 -2.52
C GLU A 129 7.59 -18.03 -1.71
N ILE A 130 7.93 -16.74 -1.66
CA ILE A 130 7.17 -15.73 -0.90
C ILE A 130 5.77 -15.56 -1.48
N THR A 131 5.63 -15.38 -2.79
CA THR A 131 4.32 -15.20 -3.43
C THR A 131 3.43 -16.43 -3.26
N THR A 132 4.00 -17.63 -3.26
CA THR A 132 3.27 -18.87 -2.96
C THR A 132 2.78 -18.89 -1.52
N ALA A 133 3.62 -18.52 -0.55
CA ALA A 133 3.24 -18.43 0.86
C ALA A 133 2.12 -17.41 1.07
N GLN A 134 2.27 -16.20 0.52
CA GLN A 134 1.25 -15.15 0.57
C GLN A 134 -0.06 -15.57 -0.12
N ALA A 135 0.01 -16.33 -1.23
CA ALA A 135 -1.18 -16.84 -1.91
C ALA A 135 -1.93 -17.88 -1.06
N LYS A 136 -1.20 -18.76 -0.36
CA LYS A 136 -1.76 -19.72 0.59
C LYS A 136 -2.44 -19.00 1.76
N GLU A 137 -1.78 -18.00 2.34
CA GLU A 137 -2.34 -17.18 3.42
C GLU A 137 -3.64 -16.47 3.00
N ARG A 138 -3.63 -15.80 1.83
CA ARG A 138 -4.84 -15.18 1.28
C ARG A 138 -5.97 -16.18 1.05
N ALA A 139 -5.64 -17.40 0.59
CA ALA A 139 -6.64 -18.45 0.40
C ALA A 139 -7.23 -18.92 1.74
N ALA A 140 -6.42 -19.05 2.79
CA ALA A 140 -6.88 -19.40 4.13
C ALA A 140 -7.80 -18.32 4.71
N LEU A 141 -7.41 -17.04 4.61
CA LEU A 141 -8.24 -15.91 5.06
C LEU A 141 -9.60 -15.86 4.37
N ARG A 142 -9.64 -16.08 3.04
CA ARG A 142 -10.91 -16.15 2.31
C ARG A 142 -11.80 -17.32 2.75
N ARG A 143 -11.22 -18.48 3.05
CA ARG A 143 -11.97 -19.65 3.56
C ARG A 143 -12.56 -19.36 4.94
N ALA A 144 -11.75 -18.80 5.85
CA ALA A 144 -12.20 -18.41 7.19
C ALA A 144 -13.33 -17.37 7.12
N ALA A 145 -13.18 -16.34 6.29
CA ALA A 145 -14.22 -15.33 6.09
C ALA A 145 -15.53 -15.93 5.55
N LYS A 146 -15.44 -16.88 4.60
CA LYS A 146 -16.62 -17.60 4.08
C LYS A 146 -17.31 -18.45 5.15
N GLN A 147 -16.54 -19.14 6.00
CA GLN A 147 -17.09 -19.93 7.11
C GLN A 147 -17.77 -19.05 8.15
N ALA A 148 -17.13 -17.94 8.54
CA ALA A 148 -17.72 -16.97 9.47
C ALA A 148 -19.05 -16.41 8.93
N ALA A 149 -19.09 -16.02 7.65
CA ALA A 149 -20.31 -15.54 7.01
C ALA A 149 -21.43 -16.60 6.97
N ALA A 150 -21.08 -17.88 6.74
CA ALA A 150 -22.05 -18.98 6.77
C ALA A 150 -22.63 -19.21 8.18
N ASN A 151 -21.77 -19.22 9.21
CA ASN A 151 -22.20 -19.40 10.60
C ASN A 151 -23.12 -18.27 11.08
N SER A 152 -22.83 -17.02 10.71
CA SER A 152 -23.68 -15.87 11.05
C SER A 152 -25.05 -15.92 10.34
N ALA A 153 -25.13 -16.47 9.13
CA ALA A 153 -26.39 -16.67 8.42
C ALA A 153 -27.26 -17.76 9.07
N ASP A 154 -26.64 -18.82 9.59
CA ASP A 154 -27.33 -19.93 10.25
C ASP A 154 -27.94 -19.50 11.61
N THR A 155 -27.19 -18.72 12.41
CA THR A 155 -27.67 -18.17 13.70
C THR A 155 -28.87 -17.22 13.55
N THR A 156 -28.98 -16.52 12.42
CA THR A 156 -30.07 -15.55 12.17
C THR A 156 -31.38 -16.25 11.80
N THR A 157 -31.31 -17.48 11.29
CA THR A 157 -32.50 -18.23 10.81
C THR A 157 -33.23 -18.94 11.96
N ASP A 158 -32.53 -19.29 13.04
CA ASP A 158 -33.09 -20.07 14.17
C ASP A 158 -33.84 -19.21 15.21
N SER A 159 -33.70 -17.87 15.18
CA SER A 159 -34.35 -16.96 16.13
C SER A 159 -35.79 -16.55 15.75
N SER A 160 -36.36 -17.11 14.68
CA SER A 160 -37.71 -16.75 14.18
C SER A 160 -38.82 -17.77 14.50
N SER A 161 -38.53 -18.80 15.30
CA SER A 161 -39.44 -19.94 15.51
C SER A 161 -39.89 -20.12 16.96
N THR A 162 -40.51 -19.10 17.57
CA THR A 162 -41.35 -19.32 18.76
C THR A 162 -42.60 -18.44 18.67
N SER A 163 -43.71 -19.02 18.20
CA SER A 163 -45.06 -18.50 18.41
C SER A 163 -45.90 -19.58 19.06
N GLN A 164 -46.56 -19.15 20.13
CA GLN A 164 -47.32 -19.89 21.13
C GLN A 164 -48.52 -20.67 20.56
N PRO A 165 -49.10 -21.54 21.39
CA PRO A 165 -50.45 -21.26 21.87
C PRO A 165 -50.50 -20.86 23.34
#